data_AF-A0A920PP05-F1
#
_entry.id   AF-A0A920PP05-F1
#
_cell.length_a   1.000
_cell.length_b   1.000
_cell.length_c   1.000
_cell.angle_alpha   90.00
_cell.angle_beta   90.00
_cell.angle_gamma   90.00
#
_symmetry.space_group_name_H-M   'P 1'
#
loop_
_entity.id
_entity.type
_entity.pdbx_description
1 polymer ?
#
loop_
_entity_poly.entity_id
_entity_poly.type
_entity_poly.pdbx_seq_one_letter_code
_entity_poly.pdbx_strand_id
1 'polypeptide(L)'
;MENALDAGASQIQIAIERGGVKQISVADNGPGMSKEDLVLSVSRHATSKISGFDDLSRVTSLGFRGEALPSIASVSRLVIESRDGAEARAGRCQVWEENSGSRSRYRGQSEPV
;
A
#
# COMPACT_ATOMS: atom_id res chain seq x y z
N MET A 1 -7.75 6.58 -0.12
CA MET A 1 -8.30 7.71 0.65
C MET A 1 -8.38 7.37 2.12
N GLU A 2 -9.05 6.28 2.51
CA GLU A 2 -9.14 5.83 3.92
C GLU A 2 -7.77 5.71 4.58
N ASN A 3 -6.79 5.06 3.92
CA ASN A 3 -5.42 4.97 4.43
C ASN A 3 -4.79 6.33 4.78
N ALA A 4 -5.09 7.39 4.02
CA ALA A 4 -4.55 8.72 4.26
C ALA A 4 -5.24 9.40 5.46
N LEU A 5 -6.56 9.19 5.62
CA LEU A 5 -7.30 9.68 6.77
C LEU A 5 -6.86 8.98 8.06
N ASP A 6 -6.70 7.66 8.01
CA ASP A 6 -6.22 6.85 9.14
C ASP A 6 -4.79 7.26 9.56
N ALA A 7 -3.96 7.71 8.61
CA ALA A 7 -2.64 8.27 8.88
C ALA A 7 -2.66 9.70 9.47
N GLY A 8 -3.83 10.33 9.56
CA GLY A 8 -3.97 11.70 10.07
C GLY A 8 -3.63 12.78 9.05
N ALA A 9 -3.70 12.49 7.75
CA ALA A 9 -3.47 13.50 6.72
C ALA A 9 -4.53 14.61 6.79
N SER A 10 -4.08 15.86 6.67
CA SER A 10 -4.95 17.04 6.60
C SER A 10 -5.25 17.46 5.17
N GLN A 11 -4.48 16.96 4.21
CA GLN A 11 -4.65 17.24 2.78
C GLN A 11 -4.45 15.95 1.99
N ILE A 12 -5.39 15.68 1.08
CA ILE A 12 -5.36 14.54 0.15
C ILE A 12 -5.62 15.08 -1.25
N GLN A 13 -4.75 14.74 -2.20
CA GLN A 13 -4.88 15.07 -3.62
C GLN A 13 -5.14 13.78 -4.41
N ILE A 14 -6.06 13.86 -5.38
CA ILE A 14 -6.44 12.73 -6.21
C ILE A 14 -6.37 13.16 -7.68
N ALA A 15 -5.62 12.41 -8.47
CA ALA A 15 -5.56 12.57 -9.92
C ALA A 15 -6.05 11.28 -10.60
N ILE A 16 -6.95 11.44 -11.57
CA ILE A 16 -7.57 10.33 -12.31
C ILE A 16 -7.34 10.57 -13.81
N GLU A 17 -6.80 9.57 -14.49
CA GLU A 17 -6.63 9.60 -15.95
C GLU A 17 -7.52 8.57 -16.64
N ARG A 18 -8.18 8.98 -17.73
CA ARG A 18 -9.09 8.14 -18.53
C ARG A 18 -10.11 7.37 -17.66
N GLY A 19 -10.75 8.08 -16.74
CA GLY A 19 -11.75 7.49 -15.83
C GLY A 19 -11.18 6.46 -14.85
N GLY A 20 -9.86 6.42 -14.65
CA GLY A 20 -9.17 5.53 -13.71
C GLY A 20 -8.64 4.25 -14.33
N VAL A 21 -9.00 3.97 -15.59
CA VAL A 21 -8.51 2.80 -16.33
C VAL A 21 -7.02 2.93 -16.64
N LYS A 22 -6.54 4.15 -16.93
CA LYS A 22 -5.13 4.40 -17.18
C LYS A 22 -4.35 4.57 -15.89
N GLN A 23 -4.83 5.41 -14.98
CA GLN A 23 -4.14 5.72 -13.73
C GLN A 23 -5.10 6.33 -12.70
N ILE A 24 -4.88 5.94 -11.45
CA ILE A 24 -5.39 6.61 -10.26
C ILE A 24 -4.17 6.91 -9.38
N SER A 25 -3.97 8.17 -9.03
CA SER A 25 -2.92 8.60 -8.11
C SER A 25 -3.55 9.29 -6.90
N VAL A 26 -3.09 8.90 -5.71
CA VAL A 26 -3.52 9.48 -4.44
C VAL A 26 -2.25 9.90 -3.69
N ALA A 27 -2.18 11.17 -3.32
CA ALA A 27 -1.09 11.74 -2.55
C ALA A 27 -1.66 12.40 -1.29
N ASP A 28 -0.99 12.23 -0.17
CA ASP A 28 -1.37 12.84 1.11
C ASP A 28 -0.17 13.46 1.81
N ASN A 29 -0.44 14.29 2.81
CA ASN A 29 0.57 14.92 3.66
C ASN A 29 0.66 14.28 5.06
N GLY A 30 0.31 12.99 5.16
CA GLY A 30 0.46 12.22 6.38
C GLY A 30 1.95 12.04 6.76
N PRO A 31 2.20 11.39 7.91
CA PRO A 31 3.55 11.15 8.41
C PRO A 31 4.40 10.22 7.53
N GLY A 32 3.77 9.52 6.58
CA GLY A 32 4.43 8.54 5.73
C GLY A 32 4.71 7.21 6.45
N MET A 33 5.32 6.32 5.70
CA MET A 33 5.84 5.01 6.07
C MET A 33 7.37 5.00 5.98
N SER A 34 8.00 4.28 6.90
CA SER A 34 9.40 3.88 6.82
C SER A 34 9.65 2.96 5.62
N LYS A 35 10.92 2.73 5.27
CA LYS A 35 11.29 1.81 4.19
C LYS A 35 10.81 0.38 4.46
N GLU A 36 10.89 -0.07 5.70
CA GLU A 36 10.46 -1.40 6.14
C GLU A 36 8.93 -1.52 6.06
N ASP A 37 8.20 -0.51 6.54
CA ASP A 37 6.74 -0.47 6.48
C ASP A 37 6.23 -0.43 5.04
N LEU A 38 6.91 0.28 4.14
CA LEU A 38 6.59 0.28 2.71
C LEU A 38 6.58 -1.13 2.12
N VAL A 39 7.58 -1.95 2.43
CA VAL A 39 7.67 -3.33 1.93
C VAL A 39 6.59 -4.22 2.59
N LEU A 40 6.33 -4.03 3.88
CA LEU A 40 5.30 -4.78 4.60
C LEU A 40 3.88 -4.43 4.13
N SER A 41 3.63 -3.16 3.76
CA SER A 41 2.31 -2.67 3.33
C SER A 41 1.77 -3.37 2.09
N VAL A 42 2.65 -3.92 1.25
CA VAL A 42 2.31 -4.65 0.01
C VAL A 42 2.50 -6.16 0.13
N SER A 43 3.01 -6.65 1.26
CA SER A 43 3.23 -8.07 1.49
C SER A 43 1.90 -8.78 1.75
N ARG A 44 1.59 -9.82 0.96
CA ARG A 44 0.49 -10.73 1.30
C ARG A 44 0.80 -11.39 2.65
N HIS A 45 -0.19 -11.48 3.54
CA HIS A 45 -0.08 -12.06 4.89
C HIS A 45 0.73 -11.25 5.92
N ALA A 46 0.82 -9.92 5.78
CA ALA A 46 1.40 -9.05 6.83
C ALA A 46 0.57 -9.00 8.14
N THR A 47 -0.58 -9.69 8.21
CA THR A 47 -1.24 -10.01 9.49
C THR A 47 -1.28 -11.52 9.70
N SER A 48 -0.39 -12.05 10.53
CA SER A 48 -0.34 -13.46 10.95
C SER A 48 -1.48 -13.89 11.90
N LYS A 49 -2.67 -13.28 11.81
CA LYS A 49 -3.74 -13.49 12.81
C LYS A 49 -5.16 -13.62 12.26
N ILE A 50 -5.37 -14.36 11.16
CA ILE A 50 -6.75 -14.75 10.81
C ILE A 50 -6.77 -16.20 10.33
N SER A 51 -7.13 -17.09 11.24
CA SER A 51 -7.46 -18.50 10.97
C SER A 51 -8.96 -18.79 11.14
N GLY A 52 -9.80 -17.77 11.36
CA GLY A 52 -11.22 -17.96 11.65
C GLY A 52 -12.09 -16.72 11.47
N PHE A 53 -13.37 -16.95 11.18
CA PHE A 53 -14.42 -15.97 10.87
C PHE A 53 -14.69 -14.97 12.02
N ASP A 54 -14.32 -15.30 13.25
CA ASP A 54 -14.64 -14.50 14.45
C ASP A 54 -13.71 -13.29 14.69
N ASP A 55 -12.50 -13.27 14.09
CA ASP A 55 -11.56 -12.14 14.17
C ASP A 55 -11.98 -10.95 13.30
N LEU A 56 -13.08 -11.07 12.56
CA LEU A 56 -13.66 -9.98 11.77
C LEU A 56 -14.17 -8.79 12.62
N SER A 57 -14.43 -9.00 13.90
CA SER A 57 -15.32 -8.15 14.71
C SER A 57 -14.64 -7.18 15.69
N ARG A 58 -13.29 -7.18 15.81
CA ARG A 58 -12.60 -6.47 16.91
C ARG A 58 -11.63 -5.33 16.55
N VAL A 59 -11.54 -4.89 15.29
CA VAL A 59 -10.55 -3.86 14.92
C VAL A 59 -11.23 -2.54 14.57
N THR A 60 -11.05 -1.56 15.46
CA THR A 60 -11.58 -0.19 15.42
C THR A 60 -10.71 0.75 14.58
N SER A 61 -10.43 0.40 13.34
CA SER A 61 -9.93 1.32 12.31
C SER A 61 -10.72 1.09 11.03
N LEU A 62 -11.09 2.17 10.34
CA LEU A 62 -12.00 2.09 9.20
C LEU A 62 -11.35 1.43 7.98
N GLY A 63 -10.02 1.50 7.86
CA GLY A 63 -9.23 0.64 6.99
C GLY A 63 -8.48 -0.46 7.75
N PHE A 64 -7.93 -1.41 7.00
CA PHE A 64 -6.85 -2.33 7.42
C PHE A 64 -7.24 -3.70 8.01
N ARG A 65 -7.55 -4.61 7.08
CA ARG A 65 -7.08 -6.00 7.18
C ARG A 65 -5.65 -6.20 6.63
N GLY A 66 -4.93 -5.15 6.26
CA GLY A 66 -3.70 -5.28 5.48
C GLY A 66 -3.91 -5.82 4.05
N GLU A 67 -5.16 -5.97 3.60
CA GLU A 67 -5.50 -6.59 2.31
C GLU A 67 -5.71 -5.58 1.17
N ALA A 68 -5.91 -4.29 1.46
CA ALA A 68 -6.27 -3.30 0.44
C ALA A 68 -5.16 -3.11 -0.62
N LEU A 69 -3.94 -2.77 -0.18
CA LEU A 69 -2.81 -2.56 -1.09
C LEU A 69 -2.38 -3.86 -1.80
N PRO A 70 -2.29 -5.03 -1.13
CA PRO A 70 -2.05 -6.30 -1.83
C PRO A 70 -3.13 -6.66 -2.85
N SER A 71 -4.40 -6.40 -2.55
CA SER A 71 -5.51 -6.65 -3.50
C SER A 71 -5.41 -5.76 -4.72
N ILE A 72 -5.14 -4.46 -4.54
CA ILE A 72 -4.92 -3.52 -5.65
C ILE A 72 -3.71 -3.97 -6.47
N ALA A 73 -2.61 -4.34 -5.81
CA ALA A 73 -1.40 -4.81 -6.47
C ALA A 73 -1.59 -6.12 -7.25
N SER A 74 -2.58 -6.95 -6.87
CA SER A 74 -2.86 -8.21 -7.58
C SER A 74 -3.49 -8.03 -8.96
N VAL A 75 -4.08 -6.87 -9.25
CA VAL A 75 -4.81 -6.59 -10.50
C VAL A 75 -4.31 -5.32 -11.20
N SER A 76 -3.21 -4.75 -10.75
CA SER A 76 -2.66 -3.50 -11.29
C SER A 76 -1.14 -3.42 -11.15
N ARG A 77 -0.54 -2.39 -11.76
CA ARG A 77 0.85 -2.00 -11.48
C ARG A 77 0.82 -0.93 -10.40
N LEU A 78 1.19 -1.32 -9.18
CA LEU A 78 1.15 -0.43 -8.02
C LEU A 78 2.53 0.17 -7.77
N VAL A 79 2.57 1.48 -7.55
CA VAL A 79 3.74 2.21 -7.06
C VAL A 79 3.33 2.98 -5.82
N ILE A 80 4.12 2.87 -4.76
CA ILE A 80 3.96 3.62 -3.52
C ILE A 80 5.26 4.37 -3.27
N GLU A 81 5.15 5.67 -3.10
CA GLU A 81 6.25 6.55 -2.71
C GLU A 81 5.89 7.18 -1.38
N SER A 82 6.81 7.13 -0.43
CA SER A 82 6.56 7.63 0.91
C SER A 82 7.87 8.09 1.54
N ARG A 83 7.77 9.10 2.41
CA ARG A 83 8.89 9.55 3.23
C ARG A 83 8.42 9.67 4.66
N ASP A 84 9.03 8.88 5.54
CA ASP A 84 8.96 9.13 6.97
C ASP A 84 9.68 10.44 7.27
N GLY A 85 9.03 11.36 8.01
CA GLY A 85 9.63 12.64 8.42
C GLY A 85 10.92 12.48 9.24
N ALA A 86 11.17 11.32 9.83
CA ALA A 86 12.42 10.98 10.51
C ALA A 86 13.55 10.53 9.56
N GLU A 87 13.23 10.10 8.34
CA GLU A 87 14.20 9.63 7.35
C GLU A 87 14.63 10.75 6.39
N ALA A 88 15.93 10.82 6.10
CA ALA A 88 16.48 11.83 5.19
C ALA A 88 16.08 11.60 3.71
N ARG A 89 15.61 10.41 3.35
CA ARG A 89 15.27 10.01 1.97
C ARG A 89 13.89 9.40 1.93
N ALA A 90 13.19 9.57 0.81
CA ALA A 90 11.97 8.85 0.54
C ALA A 90 12.27 7.41 0.10
N GLY A 91 11.36 6.50 0.43
CA GLY A 91 11.32 5.15 -0.10
C GLY A 91 10.29 5.04 -1.22
N ARG A 92 10.59 4.17 -2.19
CA ARG A 92 9.66 3.81 -3.27
C ARG A 92 9.51 2.31 -3.35
N CYS A 93 8.29 1.80 -3.24
CA CYS A 93 7.96 0.40 -3.46
C CYS A 93 7.18 0.25 -4.77
N GLN A 94 7.57 -0.70 -5.60
CA GLN A 94 6.85 -1.02 -6.82
C GLN A 94 6.42 -2.48 -6.83
N VAL A 95 5.22 -2.75 -7.32
CA VAL A 95 4.65 -4.09 -7.37
C VAL A 95 3.99 -4.32 -8.73
N TRP A 96 4.37 -5.40 -9.37
CA TRP A 96 3.74 -5.93 -10.57
C TRP A 96 3.85 -7.45 -10.57
N GLU A 97 2.93 -8.12 -11.26
CA GLU A 97 3.01 -9.56 -11.48
C GLU A 97 3.95 -9.84 -12.67
N GLU A 98 5.01 -10.62 -12.45
CA GLU A 98 5.79 -11.21 -13.54
C GLU A 98 5.17 -12.54 -13.95
N ASN A 99 4.69 -12.61 -15.19
CA ASN A 99 4.14 -13.84 -15.76
C ASN A 99 5.29 -14.80 -16.13
N SER A 100 5.88 -15.45 -15.12
CA SER A 100 6.87 -16.51 -15.28
C SER A 100 6.37 -17.77 -14.57
N GLY A 101 5.74 -18.68 -15.32
CA GLY A 101 5.41 -20.05 -14.92
C GLY A 101 5.02 -20.29 -13.45
N SER A 102 3.71 -20.32 -13.18
CA SER A 102 3.08 -20.91 -11.98
C SER A 102 3.42 -20.30 -10.60
N ARG A 103 4.16 -19.18 -10.49
CA ARG A 103 4.32 -18.45 -9.21
C ARG A 103 4.31 -16.93 -9.42
N SER A 104 3.28 -16.26 -8.90
CA SER A 104 3.26 -14.80 -8.75
C SER A 104 4.37 -14.37 -7.78
N ARG A 105 5.40 -13.68 -8.27
CA ARG A 105 6.43 -13.07 -7.43
C ARG A 105 6.11 -11.60 -7.19
N TYR A 106 5.82 -11.26 -5.94
CA TYR A 106 5.72 -9.89 -5.46
C TYR A 106 7.13 -9.37 -5.21
N ARG A 107 7.67 -8.55 -6.11
CA ARG A 107 9.01 -7.98 -5.94
C ARG A 107 8.90 -6.51 -5.52
N GLY A 108 8.65 -6.27 -4.24
CA GLY A 108 8.82 -4.94 -3.65
C GLY A 108 10.30 -4.58 -3.64
N GLN A 109 10.77 -3.86 -4.65
CA GLN A 109 12.09 -3.24 -4.59
C GLN A 109 11.95 -1.85 -3.99
N SER A 110 12.69 -1.60 -2.91
CA SER A 110 12.79 -0.28 -2.30
C SER A 110 14.00 0.47 -2.83
N GLU A 111 13.76 1.46 -3.68
CA GLU A 111 14.80 2.37 -4.19
C GLU A 111 14.70 3.74 -3.49
N PRO A 112 15.83 4.42 -3.22
CA PRO A 112 15.81 5.81 -2.78
C PRO A 112 15.34 6.72 -3.91
N VAL A 113 14.44 7.66 -3.60
CA VAL A 113 13.97 8.72 -4.53
C VAL A 113 14.72 10.01 -4.30
#